data_AF-A0A6Y3Y743-F1
#
_entry.id   AF-A0A6Y3Y743-F1
#
_cell.length_a   1.000
_cell.length_b   1.000
_cell.length_c   1.000
_cell.angle_alpha   90.00
_cell.angle_beta   90.00
_cell.angle_gamma   90.00
#
_symmetry.space_group_name_H-M   'P 1'
#
loop_
_entity.id
_entity.type
_entity.pdbx_description
1 polymer ?
#
loop_
_entity_poly.entity_id
_entity_poly.type
_entity_poly.pdbx_seq_one_letter_code
_entity_poly.pdbx_strand_id
1 'polypeptide(L)'
;MINTDYGKYILKVFSPKVKNTERFFKSLVKGDYYEKLFHQTDRVRREGFAALNDFYLLAEIKTLRYVKTYVMIIEYIEGIELVDMSEISDEVRGKIKQSIYSLH
;
A
#
# COMPACT_ATOMS: atom_id res chain seq x y z
N MET A 1 8.53 -12.46 -3.09
CA MET A 1 7.59 -13.05 -2.11
C MET A 1 8.42 -13.70 -1.02
N ILE A 2 8.02 -13.52 0.24
CA ILE A 2 8.63 -14.13 1.42
C ILE A 2 7.63 -15.13 1.97
N ASN A 3 8.03 -16.39 2.08
CA ASN A 3 7.23 -17.42 2.74
C ASN A 3 7.74 -17.59 4.16
N THR A 4 6.83 -17.58 5.14
CA THR A 4 7.14 -17.76 6.55
C THR A 4 6.15 -18.75 7.16
N ASP A 5 6.42 -19.21 8.39
CA ASP A 5 5.49 -20.05 9.15
C ASP A 5 4.17 -19.33 9.51
N TYR A 6 4.13 -18.00 9.38
CA TYR A 6 2.97 -17.15 9.67
C TYR A 6 2.18 -16.75 8.42
N GLY A 7 2.61 -17.18 7.24
CA GLY A 7 1.98 -16.85 5.96
C GLY A 7 2.93 -16.29 4.92
N LYS A 8 2.35 -15.87 3.78
CA LYS A 8 3.07 -15.30 2.65
C LYS A 8 3.02 -13.78 2.72
N TYR A 9 4.14 -13.15 2.40
CA TYR A 9 4.29 -11.70 2.38
C TYR A 9 4.98 -11.21 1.11
N ILE A 10 4.73 -9.96 0.76
CA ILE A 10 5.45 -9.27 -0.32
C ILE A 10 6.39 -8.23 0.29
N LEU A 11 7.68 -8.39 -0.02
CA LEU A 11 8.69 -7.36 0.23
C LEU A 11 8.73 -6.41 -0.98
N LYS A 12 8.40 -5.14 -0.75
CA LYS A 12 8.49 -4.09 -1.76
C LYS A 12 9.56 -3.08 -1.37
N VAL A 13 10.66 -3.07 -2.11
CA VAL A 13 11.73 -2.08 -1.98
C VAL A 13 11.65 -1.14 -3.17
N PHE A 14 11.52 0.16 -2.91
CA PHE A 14 11.50 1.15 -3.98
C PHE A 14 12.27 2.41 -3.63
N SER A 15 12.92 2.99 -4.64
CA SER A 15 13.64 4.25 -4.56
C SER A 15 13.12 5.18 -5.66
N PRO A 16 12.79 6.45 -5.37
CA PRO A 16 12.46 7.44 -6.39
C PRO A 16 13.57 7.56 -7.44
N LYS A 17 13.28 7.22 -8.70
CA LYS A 17 14.28 7.31 -9.79
C LYS A 17 14.25 8.63 -10.57
N VAL A 18 13.18 9.42 -10.48
CA VAL A 18 12.98 10.64 -11.27
C VAL A 18 12.47 11.81 -10.42
N LYS A 19 12.77 13.04 -10.87
CA LYS A 19 12.33 14.32 -10.24
C LYS A 19 12.79 14.48 -8.79
N ASN A 20 14.02 14.08 -8.49
CA ASN A 20 14.56 14.08 -7.12
C ASN A 20 14.56 15.46 -6.46
N THR A 21 14.90 16.51 -7.21
CA THR A 21 14.92 17.88 -6.69
C THR A 21 13.52 18.40 -6.33
N GLU A 22 12.54 18.19 -7.21
CA GLU A 22 11.14 18.57 -6.97
C GLU A 22 10.57 17.80 -5.77
N ARG A 23 10.85 16.49 -5.67
CA ARG A 23 10.43 15.65 -4.55
C ARG A 23 11.11 16.06 -3.25
N PHE A 24 12.38 16.45 -3.28
CA PHE A 24 13.11 16.97 -2.13
C PHE A 24 12.43 18.23 -1.59
N PHE A 25 12.18 19.24 -2.44
CA PHE A 25 11.48 20.45 -2.00
C PHE A 25 10.05 20.16 -1.53
N LYS A 26 9.32 19.29 -2.22
CA LYS A 26 7.98 18.86 -1.79
C LYS A 26 8.01 18.14 -0.44
N SER A 27 9.03 17.35 -0.13
CA SER A 27 9.17 16.66 1.18
C SER A 27 9.42 17.61 2.35
N LEU A 28 9.92 18.83 2.09
CA LEU A 28 10.08 19.83 3.14
C LEU A 28 8.73 20.40 3.60
N VAL A 29 7.78 20.54 2.66
CA VAL A 29 6.46 21.16 2.89
C VAL A 29 5.37 20.10 3.14
N LYS A 30 5.39 19.00 2.39
CA LYS A 30 4.45 17.89 2.53
C LYS A 30 5.09 16.86 3.47
N GLY A 31 4.40 16.60 4.59
CA GLY A 31 4.77 15.50 5.50
C GLY A 31 4.75 14.13 4.81
N ASP A 32 5.20 13.10 5.51
CA ASP A 32 5.43 11.79 4.90
C ASP A 32 4.13 11.15 4.40
N TYR A 33 4.13 10.75 3.12
CA TYR A 33 2.97 10.17 2.47
C TYR A 33 2.70 8.75 2.96
N TYR A 34 3.72 7.91 3.08
CA TYR A 34 3.54 6.50 3.42
C TYR A 34 3.26 6.32 4.91
N GLU A 35 3.83 7.17 5.77
CA GLU A 35 3.45 7.26 7.19
C GLU A 35 1.96 7.61 7.34
N LYS A 36 1.48 8.63 6.61
CA LYS A 36 0.05 8.99 6.61
C LYS A 36 -0.83 7.87 6.11
N LEU A 37 -0.41 7.19 5.03
CA LEU A 37 -1.14 6.04 4.50
C LEU A 37 -1.24 4.93 5.56
N PHE A 38 -0.13 4.61 6.24
CA PHE A 38 -0.10 3.61 7.31
C PHE A 38 -1.10 3.94 8.43
N HIS A 39 -1.12 5.19 8.91
CA HIS A 39 -2.09 5.61 9.92
C HIS A 39 -3.53 5.60 9.44
N GLN A 40 -3.79 5.95 8.18
CA GLN A 40 -5.15 5.87 7.62
C GLN A 40 -5.62 4.42 7.48
N THR A 41 -4.74 3.51 7.06
CA THR A 41 -5.05 2.08 7.01
C THR A 41 -5.40 1.54 8.40
N ASP A 42 -4.61 1.87 9.43
CA ASP A 42 -4.93 1.47 10.82
C ASP A 42 -6.28 2.05 11.30
N ARG A 43 -6.56 3.32 10.98
CA ARG A 43 -7.86 3.95 11.31
C ARG A 43 -9.03 3.20 10.67
N VAL A 44 -8.97 2.98 9.36
CA VAL A 44 -10.04 2.30 8.60
C VAL A 44 -10.23 0.86 9.08
N ARG A 45 -9.16 0.18 9.50
CA ARG A 45 -9.24 -1.14 10.13
C ARG A 45 -10.00 -1.12 11.46
N ARG A 46 -9.73 -0.13 12.32
CA ARG A 46 -10.46 0.04 13.59
C ARG A 46 -11.94 0.37 13.39
N GLU A 47 -12.30 0.94 12.25
CA GLU A 47 -13.68 1.19 11.83
C GLU A 47 -14.38 -0.08 11.28
N GLY A 48 -13.67 -1.21 11.20
CA GLY A 48 -14.24 -2.52 10.84
C GLY A 48 -14.01 -2.94 9.38
N PHE A 49 -13.25 -2.17 8.60
CA PHE A 49 -12.97 -2.50 7.21
C PHE A 49 -11.74 -3.40 7.08
N ALA A 50 -11.98 -4.69 6.81
CA ALA A 50 -10.93 -5.71 6.66
C ALA A 50 -10.45 -5.91 5.21
N ALA A 51 -11.03 -5.20 4.22
CA ALA A 51 -10.74 -5.40 2.79
C ALA A 51 -9.43 -4.75 2.30
N LEU A 52 -8.71 -4.02 3.16
CA LEU A 52 -7.47 -3.36 2.79
C LEU A 52 -6.29 -4.33 2.94
N ASN A 53 -5.43 -4.38 1.92
CA ASN A 53 -4.17 -5.11 1.98
C ASN A 53 -3.34 -4.61 3.18
N ASP A 54 -2.97 -5.51 4.08
CA ASP A 54 -2.25 -5.13 5.29
C ASP A 54 -0.83 -4.62 4.96
N PHE A 55 -0.51 -3.45 5.49
CA PHE A 55 0.86 -2.94 5.58
C PHE A 55 1.43 -3.33 6.95
N TYR A 56 2.34 -4.29 7.00
CA TYR A 56 2.92 -4.75 8.27
C TYR A 56 4.14 -3.95 8.69
N LEU A 57 4.92 -3.45 7.73
CA LEU A 57 6.12 -2.70 8.01
C LEU A 57 6.36 -1.63 6.94
N LEU A 58 6.75 -0.45 7.40
CA LEU A 58 7.29 0.64 6.59
C LEU A 58 8.59 1.11 7.23
N ALA A 59 9.70 0.97 6.51
CA ALA A 59 10.99 1.52 6.88
C ALA A 59 11.52 2.43 5.76
N GLU A 60 12.13 3.54 6.15
CA GLU A 60 12.49 4.62 5.23
C GLU A 60 13.93 5.05 5.45
N ILE A 61 14.74 5.01 4.39
CA ILE A 61 16.10 5.56 4.40
C ILE A 61 15.99 7.01 3.93
N LYS A 62 16.20 7.95 4.85
CA LYS A 62 16.05 9.39 4.57
C LYS A 62 17.38 10.13 4.58
N THR A 63 17.41 11.26 3.88
CA THR A 63 18.40 12.32 4.09
C THR A 63 17.62 13.61 4.31
N LEU A 64 17.74 14.18 5.51
CA LEU A 64 16.79 15.19 6.02
C LEU A 64 15.35 14.65 5.93
N ARG A 65 14.42 15.38 5.30
CA ARG A 65 13.03 14.95 5.08
C ARG A 65 12.81 14.16 3.79
N TYR A 66 13.83 14.04 2.95
CA TYR A 66 13.72 13.33 1.68
C TYR A 66 13.97 11.84 1.86
N VAL A 67 12.99 11.02 1.49
CA VAL A 67 13.10 9.57 1.50
C VAL A 67 13.78 9.09 0.22
N LYS A 68 14.94 8.45 0.36
CA LYS A 68 15.71 7.84 -0.72
C LYS A 68 15.20 6.45 -1.08
N THR A 69 14.82 5.69 -0.06
CA THR A 69 14.39 4.29 -0.22
C THR A 69 13.32 3.99 0.79
N TYR A 70 12.31 3.27 0.32
CA TYR A 70 11.24 2.74 1.13
C TYR A 70 11.33 1.21 1.07
N VAL A 71 11.16 0.59 2.23
CA VAL A 71 11.13 -0.85 2.41
C VAL A 71 9.79 -1.18 3.07
N MET A 72 8.97 -1.97 2.40
CA MET A 72 7.63 -2.30 2.85
C MET A 72 7.43 -3.82 2.91
N ILE A 73 6.79 -4.28 3.98
CA ILE A 73 6.24 -5.64 4.07
C ILE A 73 4.73 -5.51 4.01
N ILE A 74 4.11 -6.18 3.04
CA ILE A 74 2.66 -6.21 2.86
C ILE A 74 2.17 -7.65 2.83
N GLU A 75 0.90 -7.83 3.18
CA GLU A 75 0.22 -9.11 3.05
C GLU A 75 0.18 -9.57 1.60
N TYR A 76 0.39 -10.88 1.43
CA TYR A 76 0.09 -11.51 0.16
C TYR A 76 -1.36 -11.96 0.16
N ILE A 77 -2.15 -11.41 -0.76
CA ILE A 77 -3.53 -11.84 -0.97
C ILE A 77 -3.51 -12.95 -2.01
N GLU A 78 -3.93 -14.14 -1.60
CA GLU A 78 -4.13 -15.27 -2.51
C GLU A 78 -5.28 -14.96 -3.48
N GLY A 79 -5.07 -15.21 -4.77
CA GLY A 79 -6.09 -15.02 -5.78
C GLY A 79 -5.52 -14.79 -7.18
N ILE A 80 -6.42 -14.53 -8.12
CA ILE A 80 -6.11 -14.14 -9.49
C ILE A 80 -6.20 -12.61 -9.57
N GLU A 81 -5.18 -11.96 -10.12
CA GLU A 81 -5.24 -10.51 -10.33
C GLU A 81 -6.33 -10.18 -11.35
N LEU A 82 -6.99 -9.03 -11.20
CA LEU A 82 -8.05 -8.60 -12.12
C LEU A 82 -7.58 -8.52 -13.58
N VAL A 83 -6.29 -8.25 -13.83
CA VAL A 83 -5.71 -8.18 -15.18
C VAL A 83 -5.62 -9.56 -15.85
N ASP A 84 -5.51 -10.62 -15.05
CA ASP A 84 -5.37 -11.99 -15.53
C ASP A 84 -6.74 -12.69 -15.69
N MET A 85 -7.83 -12.02 -15.32
CA MET A 85 -9.19 -12.53 -15.53
C MET A 85 -9.63 -12.28 -16.98
N SER A 86 -10.01 -13.35 -17.69
CA SER A 86 -10.51 -13.24 -19.07
C SER A 86 -11.83 -12.46 -19.16
N GLU A 87 -12.68 -12.59 -18.15
CA GLU A 87 -13.94 -11.84 -18.03
C GLU A 87 -14.18 -11.44 -16.57
N ILE A 88 -14.68 -10.23 -16.35
CA ILE A 88 -15.05 -9.73 -15.02
C ILE A 88 -16.56 -9.89 -14.85
N SER A 89 -16.96 -10.84 -14.00
CA SER A 89 -18.38 -11.11 -13.73
C SER A 89 -19.07 -9.94 -13.03
N ASP A 90 -20.40 -9.86 -13.15
CA ASP A 90 -21.20 -8.85 -12.45
C ASP A 90 -21.12 -8.98 -10.93
N GLU A 91 -20.89 -10.19 -10.41
CA GLU A 91 -20.65 -10.42 -8.99
C GLU A 91 -19.36 -9.73 -8.52
N VAL A 92 -18.25 -9.92 -9.24
CA VAL A 92 -16.96 -9.29 -8.92
C VAL A 92 -17.09 -7.77 -9.01
N ARG A 93 -17.77 -7.27 -10.05
CA ARG A 93 -18.06 -5.84 -10.20
C ARG A 93 -18.88 -5.29 -9.02
N GLY A 94 -19.89 -6.02 -8.57
CA GLY A 94 -20.71 -5.69 -7.41
C GLY A 94 -19.88 -5.57 -6.14
N LYS A 95 -18.99 -6.54 -5.88
CA LYS A 95 -18.08 -6.54 -4.72
C LYS A 95 -17.12 -5.35 -4.73
N ILE A 96 -16.54 -5.02 -5.89
CA ILE A 96 -15.67 -3.84 -6.05
C ILE A 96 -16.46 -2.57 -5.72
N LYS A 97 -17.67 -2.43 -6.29
CA LYS A 97 -18.51 -1.24 -6.07
C LYS A 97 -18.86 -1.08 -4.59
N GLN A 98 -19.26 -2.16 -3.92
CA GLN A 98 -19.55 -2.14 -2.49
C GLN A 98 -18.32 -1.75 -1.67
N SER A 99 -17.14 -2.30 -1.98
CA SER A 99 -15.89 -1.98 -1.29
C SER A 99 -15.51 -0.51 -1.44
N ILE A 100 -15.72 0.08 -2.62
CA ILE A 100 -15.51 1.51 -2.85
C ILE A 100 -16.46 2.36 -2.00
N TYR A 101 -17.77 2.04 -1.98
CA TYR A 101 -18.73 2.78 -1.15
C TYR A 101 -18.42 2.68 0.33
N SER A 102 -17.96 1.52 0.78
CA SER A 102 -17.55 1.29 2.15
C SER A 102 -16.34 2.13 2.57
N LEU A 103 -15.44 2.48 1.64
CA LEU A 103 -14.25 3.28 1.91
C LEU A 103 -14.49 4.80 1.86
N HIS A 104 -15.64 5.24 1.33
CA HIS A 104 -16.03 6.65 1.20
C HIS A 104 -16.82 7.14 2.41
#